data_AF-A0AAV4CQ39-F1
#
_entry.id   AF-A0AAV4CQ39-F1
#
_cell.length_a   1.000
_cell.length_b   1.000
_cell.length_c   1.000
_cell.angle_alpha   90.00
_cell.angle_beta   90.00
_cell.angle_gamma   90.00
#
_symmetry.space_group_name_H-M   'P 1'
#
loop_
_entity.id
_entity.type
_entity.pdbx_description
1 polymer ?
#
loop_
_entity_poly.entity_id
_entity_poly.type
_entity_poly.pdbx_seq_one_letter_code
_entity_poly.pdbx_strand_id
1 'polypeptide(L)'
;MNFQQINEQTSNVKWLVYVVKRYLRLSPLVMVVGALYLGLWPLLGEGPVYPRDAPDHAACQDNWFYTALLINNYIGVGNICFPWTWYISADFQFYLLCPLFMIPLVRGWKKTGTLTALTLIVASTVTTGVISDMKKLPEMELQYETADAGIR
;
A
#
# COMPACT_ATOMS: atom_id res chain seq x y z
N MET A 1 27.97 24.11 -26.93
CA MET A 1 26.93 23.05 -26.88
C MET A 1 26.70 22.71 -25.42
N ASN A 2 25.59 23.15 -24.83
CA ASN A 2 25.41 23.27 -23.37
C ASN A 2 24.98 21.94 -22.72
N PHE A 3 25.79 21.43 -21.80
CA PHE A 3 25.49 20.22 -20.99
C PHE A 3 24.19 20.29 -20.17
N GLN A 4 23.69 21.50 -19.91
CA GLN A 4 22.43 21.72 -19.18
C GLN A 4 21.20 21.30 -19.99
N GLN A 5 21.21 21.43 -21.32
CA GLN A 5 20.04 21.13 -22.16
C GLN A 5 19.80 19.63 -22.39
N ILE A 6 20.85 18.79 -22.34
CA ILE A 6 20.73 17.32 -22.46
C ILE A 6 20.06 16.72 -21.22
N ASN A 7 20.14 17.39 -20.06
CA ASN A 7 19.61 16.89 -18.80
C ASN A 7 18.12 17.24 -18.58
N GLU A 8 17.63 18.36 -19.11
CA GLU A 8 16.22 18.76 -18.98
C GLU A 8 15.27 17.89 -19.82
N GLN A 9 15.67 17.48 -21.02
CA GLN A 9 14.85 16.63 -21.90
C GLN A 9 14.84 15.14 -21.48
N THR A 10 15.81 14.69 -20.67
CA THR A 10 15.96 13.27 -20.27
C THR A 10 15.45 12.95 -18.86
N SER A 11 15.05 13.95 -18.06
CA SER A 11 14.67 13.76 -16.65
C SER A 11 13.38 12.95 -16.47
N ASN A 12 12.34 13.23 -17.25
CA ASN A 12 11.05 12.51 -17.18
C ASN A 12 11.19 11.03 -17.56
N VAL A 13 12.03 10.74 -18.56
CA VAL A 13 12.30 9.36 -19.01
C VAL A 13 13.11 8.59 -17.97
N LYS A 14 14.06 9.24 -17.28
CA LYS A 14 14.82 8.62 -16.20
C LYS A 14 13.95 8.25 -15.00
N TRP A 15 13.06 9.15 -14.54
CA TRP A 15 12.15 8.86 -13.41
C TRP A 15 11.22 7.68 -13.72
N LEU A 16 10.58 7.66 -14.89
CA LEU A 16 9.73 6.55 -15.31
C LEU A 16 10.48 5.22 -15.33
N VAL A 17 11.73 5.21 -15.82
CA VAL A 17 12.57 4.00 -15.81
C VAL A 17 12.84 3.50 -14.38
N TYR A 18 13.06 4.40 -13.41
CA TYR A 18 13.22 3.99 -12.01
C TYR A 18 11.94 3.42 -11.41
N VAL A 19 10.79 4.02 -11.71
CA VAL A 19 9.46 3.53 -11.30
C VAL A 19 9.19 2.14 -11.86
N VAL A 20 9.39 1.95 -13.17
CA VAL A 20 9.17 0.66 -13.84
C VAL A 20 10.11 -0.40 -13.28
N LYS A 21 11.40 -0.08 -13.08
CA LYS A 21 12.35 -1.02 -12.44
C LYS A 21 11.92 -1.42 -11.03
N ARG A 22 11.42 -0.47 -10.24
CA ARG A 22 10.93 -0.76 -8.88
C ARG A 22 9.68 -1.63 -8.93
N TYR A 23 8.73 -1.34 -9.82
CA TYR A 23 7.53 -2.14 -10.02
C TYR A 23 7.87 -3.57 -10.42
N LEU A 24 8.74 -3.75 -11.44
CA LEU A 24 9.19 -5.06 -11.92
C LEU A 24 9.99 -5.84 -10.88
N ARG A 25 10.56 -5.20 -9.86
CA ARG A 25 11.24 -5.89 -8.75
C ARG A 25 10.26 -6.38 -7.69
N LEU A 26 9.20 -5.62 -7.39
CA LEU A 26 8.27 -5.88 -6.29
C LEU A 26 7.09 -6.76 -6.71
N SER A 27 6.43 -6.42 -7.83
CA SER A 27 5.24 -7.11 -8.32
C SER A 27 5.42 -8.63 -8.48
N PRO A 28 6.50 -9.16 -9.11
CA PRO A 28 6.64 -10.62 -9.27
C PRO A 28 6.83 -11.34 -7.93
N LEU A 29 7.54 -10.72 -6.97
CA LEU A 29 7.72 -11.32 -5.65
C LEU A 29 6.39 -11.44 -4.91
N VAL A 30 5.57 -10.38 -4.93
CA VAL A 30 4.24 -10.37 -4.28
C VAL A 30 3.33 -11.43 -4.92
N MET A 31 3.37 -11.57 -6.24
CA MET A 31 2.59 -12.58 -6.96
C MET A 31 3.03 -14.01 -6.63
N VAL A 32 4.34 -14.27 -6.58
CA VAL A 32 4.87 -15.60 -6.22
C VAL A 32 4.54 -15.95 -4.78
N VAL A 33 4.75 -15.02 -3.84
CA VAL A 33 4.41 -15.23 -2.42
C VAL A 33 2.91 -15.45 -2.24
N GLY A 34 2.07 -14.70 -2.96
CA GLY A 34 0.62 -14.87 -2.94
C GLY A 34 0.17 -16.23 -3.49
N ALA A 35 0.74 -16.66 -4.62
CA ALA A 35 0.46 -17.97 -5.19
C ALA A 35 0.91 -19.12 -4.27
N LEU A 36 2.10 -19.00 -3.68
CA LEU A 36 2.59 -19.96 -2.70
C LEU A 36 1.72 -19.98 -1.45
N TYR A 37 1.26 -18.83 -0.95
CA TYR A 37 0.36 -18.77 0.19
C TYR A 37 -0.94 -19.51 -0.08
N LEU A 38 -1.63 -19.21 -1.18
CA LEU A 38 -2.89 -19.87 -1.53
C LEU A 38 -2.72 -21.37 -1.82
N GLY A 39 -1.59 -21.78 -2.41
CA GLY A 39 -1.30 -23.18 -2.73
C GLY A 39 -0.79 -23.99 -1.54
N LEU A 40 -0.07 -23.37 -0.61
CA LEU A 40 0.51 -24.04 0.56
C LEU A 40 -0.49 -24.13 1.71
N TRP A 41 -1.43 -23.17 1.83
CA TRP A 41 -2.46 -23.18 2.86
C TRP A 41 -3.21 -24.52 3.02
N PRO A 42 -3.77 -25.13 1.95
CA PRO A 42 -4.48 -26.41 2.07
C PRO A 42 -3.57 -27.58 2.47
N LEU A 43 -2.24 -27.43 2.38
CA LEU A 43 -1.27 -28.46 2.73
C LEU A 43 -0.74 -28.34 4.17
N LEU A 44 -0.89 -27.18 4.80
CA LEU A 44 -0.29 -26.89 6.11
C LEU A 44 -1.17 -27.31 7.30
N GLY A 45 -2.45 -27.56 7.09
CA GLY A 45 -3.38 -27.83 8.17
C GLY A 45 -4.46 -28.82 7.80
N GLU A 46 -4.53 -29.91 8.56
CA GLU A 46 -5.69 -30.79 8.62
C GLU A 46 -6.24 -30.74 10.05
N GLY A 47 -7.45 -30.21 10.21
CA GLY A 47 -8.10 -30.14 11.52
C GLY A 47 -9.60 -29.85 11.38
N PRO A 48 -10.43 -30.30 12.34
CA PRO A 48 -11.88 -30.14 12.28
C PRO A 48 -12.36 -28.68 12.29
N VAL A 49 -11.51 -27.75 12.74
CA VAL A 49 -11.76 -26.29 12.75
C VAL A 49 -10.90 -25.56 11.70
N TYR A 50 -9.97 -26.25 11.04
CA TYR A 50 -9.07 -25.61 10.08
C TYR A 50 -9.80 -25.41 8.74
N PRO A 51 -9.93 -24.17 8.25
CA PRO A 51 -10.59 -23.93 6.98
C PRO A 51 -9.79 -24.56 5.85
N ARG A 52 -10.50 -25.21 4.91
CA ARG A 52 -9.89 -25.84 3.73
C ARG A 52 -9.14 -24.83 2.86
N ASP A 53 -9.70 -23.63 2.75
CA ASP A 53 -9.14 -22.54 1.97
C ASP A 53 -8.52 -21.48 2.88
N ALA A 54 -7.63 -20.68 2.30
CA ALA A 54 -7.11 -19.51 2.99
C ALA A 54 -8.27 -18.53 3.32
N PRO A 55 -8.23 -17.85 4.48
CA PRO A 55 -9.24 -16.86 4.88
C PRO A 55 -9.53 -15.81 3.78
N ASP A 56 -8.50 -15.44 3.02
CA ASP A 56 -8.57 -14.42 1.98
C ASP A 56 -8.85 -14.99 0.58
N HIS A 57 -9.06 -16.32 0.44
CA HIS A 57 -9.20 -16.99 -0.85
C HIS A 57 -10.35 -16.43 -1.70
N ALA A 58 -11.52 -16.19 -1.08
CA ALA A 58 -12.69 -15.64 -1.77
C ALA A 58 -12.42 -14.22 -2.30
N ALA A 59 -11.78 -13.36 -1.49
CA ALA A 59 -11.40 -12.01 -1.92
C ALA A 59 -10.35 -12.04 -3.03
N CYS A 60 -9.45 -13.03 -3.03
CA CYS A 60 -8.45 -13.22 -4.07
C CYS A 60 -8.99 -13.63 -5.44
N GLN A 61 -10.03 -14.47 -5.50
CA GLN A 61 -10.57 -14.92 -6.78
C GLN A 61 -10.98 -13.72 -7.67
N ASP A 62 -11.59 -12.72 -7.08
CA ASP A 62 -12.06 -11.53 -7.80
C ASP A 62 -11.04 -10.40 -7.83
N ASN A 63 -10.20 -10.24 -6.79
CA ASN A 63 -9.38 -9.02 -6.61
C ASN A 63 -7.86 -9.22 -6.67
N TRP A 64 -7.35 -10.40 -7.06
CA TRP A 64 -5.90 -10.65 -7.11
C TRP A 64 -5.13 -9.64 -7.98
N PHE A 65 -5.74 -9.16 -9.07
CA PHE A 65 -5.09 -8.25 -10.00
C PHE A 65 -4.83 -6.86 -9.40
N TYR A 66 -5.62 -6.43 -8.41
CA TYR A 66 -5.39 -5.17 -7.70
C TYR A 66 -4.14 -5.24 -6.83
N THR A 67 -3.86 -6.40 -6.23
CA THR A 67 -2.60 -6.64 -5.52
C THR A 67 -1.44 -6.72 -6.50
N ALA A 68 -1.63 -7.34 -7.67
CA ALA A 68 -0.60 -7.41 -8.72
C ALA A 68 -0.18 -6.00 -9.22
N LEU A 69 -1.17 -5.13 -9.40
CA LEU A 69 -1.01 -3.74 -9.85
C LEU A 69 -0.60 -2.76 -8.72
N LEU A 70 -0.47 -3.23 -7.48
CA LEU A 70 -0.15 -2.41 -6.31
C LEU A 70 -1.14 -1.27 -6.03
N ILE A 71 -2.45 -1.54 -6.23
CA ILE A 71 -3.55 -0.58 -6.01
C ILE A 71 -4.61 -1.10 -5.03
N ASN A 72 -4.36 -2.23 -4.37
CA ASN A 72 -5.27 -2.83 -3.40
C ASN A 72 -5.51 -1.99 -2.14
N ASN A 73 -4.75 -0.91 -1.91
CA ASN A 73 -5.01 0.03 -0.80
C ASN A 73 -6.38 0.72 -0.89
N TYR A 74 -6.95 0.86 -2.09
CA TYR A 74 -8.26 1.50 -2.30
C TYR A 74 -9.45 0.55 -2.09
N ILE A 75 -9.18 -0.73 -1.88
CA ILE A 75 -10.20 -1.75 -1.67
C ILE A 75 -10.48 -1.86 -0.18
N GLY A 76 -11.75 -2.03 0.20
CA GLY A 76 -12.12 -2.23 1.60
C GLY A 76 -11.45 -3.48 2.17
N VAL A 77 -11.05 -3.45 3.44
CA VAL A 77 -10.23 -4.48 4.11
C VAL A 77 -10.72 -5.91 3.87
N GLY A 78 -12.04 -6.15 3.82
CA GLY A 78 -12.63 -7.47 3.59
C GLY A 78 -12.57 -8.00 2.14
N ASN A 79 -12.26 -7.15 1.16
CA ASN A 79 -12.18 -7.52 -0.26
C ASN A 79 -10.73 -7.51 -0.80
N ILE A 80 -9.74 -7.24 0.06
CA ILE A 80 -8.33 -7.24 -0.33
C ILE A 80 -7.83 -8.68 -0.40
N CYS A 81 -7.28 -9.10 -1.53
CA CYS A 81 -6.73 -10.44 -1.73
C CYS A 81 -5.61 -10.81 -0.72
N PHE A 82 -4.77 -9.86 -0.31
CA PHE A 82 -3.85 -10.06 0.81
C PHE A 82 -3.84 -8.81 1.67
N PRO A 83 -4.54 -8.79 2.82
CA PRO A 83 -4.66 -7.60 3.64
C PRO A 83 -3.30 -6.98 3.90
N TRP A 84 -2.29 -7.76 4.33
CA TRP A 84 -0.93 -7.28 4.61
C TRP A 84 -0.22 -6.59 3.44
N THR A 85 -0.62 -6.77 2.18
CA THR A 85 0.04 -6.08 1.05
C THR A 85 -0.40 -4.63 0.89
N TRP A 86 -1.39 -4.17 1.66
CA TRP A 86 -1.93 -2.81 1.59
C TRP A 86 -0.85 -1.73 1.73
N TYR A 87 0.12 -1.93 2.62
CA TYR A 87 1.19 -0.95 2.87
C TYR A 87 2.21 -0.93 1.73
N ILE A 88 2.50 -2.08 1.10
CA ILE A 88 3.43 -2.17 -0.03
C ILE A 88 2.91 -1.33 -1.20
N SER A 89 1.60 -1.37 -1.43
CA SER A 89 0.92 -0.58 -2.43
C SER A 89 0.92 0.91 -2.09
N ALA A 90 0.68 1.27 -0.83
CA ALA A 90 0.79 2.65 -0.37
C ALA A 90 2.23 3.19 -0.55
N ASP A 91 3.26 2.41 -0.23
CA ASP A 91 4.66 2.77 -0.39
C ASP A 91 5.04 3.01 -1.86
N PHE A 92 4.47 2.22 -2.77
CA PHE A 92 4.67 2.43 -4.21
C PHE A 92 4.02 3.74 -4.67
N GLN A 93 2.84 4.08 -4.16
CA GLN A 93 2.18 5.36 -4.45
C GLN A 93 2.97 6.55 -3.91
N PHE A 94 3.51 6.45 -2.68
CA PHE A 94 4.42 7.48 -2.16
C PHE A 94 5.70 7.62 -2.98
N TYR A 95 6.21 6.53 -3.55
CA TYR A 95 7.34 6.60 -4.48
C TYR A 95 7.00 7.38 -5.75
N LEU A 96 5.78 7.24 -6.27
CA LEU A 96 5.31 8.03 -7.42
C LEU A 96 5.17 9.51 -7.07
N LEU A 97 4.78 9.84 -5.83
CA LEU A 97 4.64 11.21 -5.35
C LEU A 97 5.98 11.84 -4.93
N CYS A 98 7.03 11.05 -4.72
CA CYS A 98 8.37 11.52 -4.35
C CYS A 98 8.92 12.72 -5.15
N PRO A 99 8.87 12.75 -6.51
CA PRO A 99 9.32 13.91 -7.28
C PRO A 99 8.61 15.22 -6.92
N LEU A 100 7.34 15.16 -6.51
CA LEU A 100 6.57 16.33 -6.07
C LEU A 100 7.20 16.99 -4.83
N PHE A 101 7.82 16.21 -3.95
CA PHE A 101 8.51 16.70 -2.76
C PHE A 101 9.98 17.04 -3.02
N MET A 102 10.64 16.25 -3.87
CA MET A 102 12.06 16.42 -4.19
C MET A 102 12.32 17.71 -4.99
N ILE A 103 11.48 18.03 -5.98
CA ILE A 103 11.70 19.18 -6.86
C ILE A 103 11.71 20.52 -6.09
N PRO A 104 10.72 20.86 -5.24
CA PRO A 104 10.73 22.11 -4.46
C PRO A 104 11.91 22.19 -3.48
N LEU A 105 12.30 21.05 -2.92
CA LEU A 105 13.38 20.96 -1.92
C LEU A 105 14.75 21.22 -2.55
N VAL A 106 15.03 20.64 -3.73
CA VAL A 106 16.28 20.84 -4.47
C VAL A 106 16.36 22.24 -5.09
N ARG A 107 15.24 22.85 -5.47
CA ARG A 107 15.19 24.22 -6.01
C ARG A 107 15.34 25.31 -4.95
N GLY A 108 15.47 24.94 -3.67
CA GLY A 108 15.66 25.89 -2.56
C GLY A 108 14.38 26.59 -2.11
N TRP A 109 13.20 26.13 -2.53
CA TRP A 109 11.91 26.71 -2.15
C TRP A 109 11.45 26.17 -0.79
N LYS A 110 12.20 26.50 0.27
CA LYS A 110 11.94 25.99 1.63
C LYS A 110 10.49 26.23 2.08
N LYS A 111 9.92 27.41 1.75
CA LYS A 111 8.54 27.76 2.12
C LYS A 111 7.49 26.87 1.46
N THR A 112 7.65 26.53 0.17
CA THR A 112 6.67 25.69 -0.53
C THR A 112 6.78 24.24 -0.07
N GLY A 113 7.99 23.72 0.16
CA GLY A 113 8.20 22.38 0.71
C GLY A 113 7.65 22.22 2.13
N THR A 114 7.83 23.22 3.00
CA THR A 114 7.23 23.19 4.34
C THR A 114 5.70 23.28 4.27
N LEU A 115 5.16 24.13 3.40
CA LEU A 115 3.71 24.25 3.22
C LEU A 115 3.08 22.93 2.76
N THR A 116 3.65 22.28 1.74
CA THR A 116 3.11 21.01 1.23
C THR A 116 3.18 19.90 2.28
N ALA A 117 4.29 19.77 3.01
CA ALA A 117 4.41 18.81 4.11
C ALA A 117 3.36 19.05 5.21
N LEU A 118 3.18 20.30 5.63
CA LEU A 118 2.25 20.68 6.69
C LEU A 118 0.80 20.43 6.26
N THR A 119 0.44 20.74 5.01
CA THR A 119 -0.89 20.45 4.48
C THR A 119 -1.21 18.95 4.46
N LEU A 120 -0.23 18.09 4.17
CA LEU A 120 -0.44 16.64 4.14
C LEU A 120 -0.59 16.04 5.52
N ILE A 121 0.19 16.51 6.50
CA ILE A 121 0.06 16.09 7.90
C ILE A 121 -1.31 16.46 8.46
N VAL A 122 -1.76 17.69 8.18
CA VAL A 122 -3.09 18.13 8.60
C VAL A 122 -4.16 17.30 7.88
N ALA A 123 -4.03 17.11 6.56
CA ALA A 123 -4.98 16.31 5.80
C ALA A 123 -5.07 14.87 6.30
N SER A 124 -3.95 14.19 6.59
CA SER A 124 -3.96 12.81 7.09
C SER A 124 -4.59 12.67 8.47
N THR A 125 -4.33 13.63 9.36
CA THR A 125 -4.91 13.64 10.71
C THR A 125 -6.41 13.88 10.66
N VAL A 126 -6.85 14.85 9.84
CA VAL A 126 -8.27 15.20 9.69
C VAL A 126 -9.04 14.07 9.03
N THR A 127 -8.54 13.48 7.93
CA THR A 127 -9.24 12.38 7.27
C THR A 127 -9.36 11.16 8.19
N THR A 128 -8.30 10.82 8.93
CA THR A 128 -8.36 9.72 9.91
C THR A 128 -9.39 10.01 11.00
N GLY A 129 -9.39 11.23 11.56
CA GLY A 129 -10.38 11.63 12.58
C GLY A 129 -11.82 11.58 12.07
N VAL A 130 -12.08 12.10 10.86
CA VAL A 130 -13.42 12.09 10.25
C VAL A 130 -13.88 10.67 9.95
N ILE A 131 -13.00 9.80 9.46
CA ILE A 131 -13.34 8.40 9.19
C ILE A 131 -13.67 7.67 10.50
N SER A 132 -12.90 7.92 11.57
CA SER A 132 -13.17 7.32 12.89
C SER A 132 -14.52 7.75 13.46
N ASP A 133 -14.89 9.02 13.33
CA ASP A 133 -16.20 9.53 13.78
C ASP A 133 -17.36 8.93 12.97
N MET A 134 -17.24 8.93 11.63
CA MET A 134 -18.27 8.40 10.74
C MET A 134 -18.50 6.89 10.92
N LYS A 135 -17.43 6.13 11.16
CA LYS A 135 -17.50 4.66 11.28
C LYS A 135 -17.65 4.16 12.71
N LYS A 136 -17.67 5.06 13.72
CA LYS A 136 -17.68 4.71 15.16
C LYS A 136 -16.72 3.58 15.49
N LEU A 137 -15.48 3.69 15.00
CA LEU A 137 -14.49 2.63 15.17
C LEU A 137 -14.09 2.55 16.65
N PRO A 138 -14.07 1.36 17.26
CA PRO A 138 -13.55 1.20 18.60
C PRO A 138 -12.05 1.53 18.64
N GLU A 139 -11.59 2.03 19.78
CA GLU A 139 -10.17 2.23 20.05
C GLU A 139 -9.44 0.88 19.93
N MET A 140 -8.22 0.86 19.37
CA MET A 140 -7.50 -0.40 19.10
C MET A 140 -7.31 -1.29 20.35
N GLU A 141 -7.30 -0.72 21.55
CA GLU A 141 -7.22 -1.48 22.81
C GLU A 141 -8.47 -2.35 23.05
N LEU A 142 -9.66 -1.89 22.65
CA LEU A 142 -10.94 -2.58 22.85
C LEU A 142 -11.17 -3.75 21.87
N GLN A 143 -10.47 -3.79 20.74
CA GLN A 143 -10.52 -4.91 19.78
C GLN A 143 -9.75 -6.13 20.27
N TYR A 144 -8.68 -5.96 21.06
CA TYR A 144 -7.91 -7.08 21.59
C TYR A 144 -8.68 -7.76 22.74
N GLU A 145 -9.26 -6.97 23.65
CA GLU A 145 -10.04 -7.50 24.78
C GLU A 145 -11.29 -8.29 24.34
N THR A 146 -11.97 -7.85 23.28
CA THR A 146 -13.15 -8.57 22.75
C THR A 146 -12.78 -9.84 21.98
N ALA A 147 -11.61 -9.87 21.32
CA ALA A 147 -11.10 -11.06 20.65
C ALA A 147 -10.74 -12.16 21.65
N ASP A 148 -10.10 -11.80 22.78
CA ASP A 148 -9.75 -12.75 23.84
C ASP A 148 -10.99 -13.24 24.63
N ALA A 149 -12.01 -12.39 24.76
CA ALA A 149 -13.27 -12.75 25.42
C ALA A 149 -14.14 -13.73 24.60
N GLY A 150 -14.00 -13.76 23.27
CA GLY A 150 -14.73 -14.67 22.38
C GLY A 150 -14.15 -16.08 22.25
N ILE A 151 -13.00 -16.35 22.88
CA ILE A 151 -12.27 -17.62 22.82
C ILE A 151 -12.51 -18.49 24.09
N ARG A 152 -13.31 -18.01 25.05
CA ARG A 152 -13.77 -18.79 26.23
C ARG A 152 -15.19 -19.33 26.11
#